data_AF-A0A0F9LYR1-F1
#
_entry.id   AF-A0A0F9LYR1-F1
#
_cell.length_a   1.000
_cell.length_b   1.000
_cell.length_c   1.000
_cell.angle_alpha   90.00
_cell.angle_beta   90.00
_cell.angle_gamma   90.00
#
_symmetry.space_group_name_H-M   'P 1'
#
loop_
_entity.id
_entity.type
_entity.pdbx_description
1 polymer ?
#
loop_
_entity_poly.entity_id
_entity_poly.type
_entity_poly.pdbx_seq_one_letter_code
_entity_poly.pdbx_strand_id
1 'polypeptide(L)'
;MLDLFKKLVKKFHQFNIKFIFRKVNKMFFDDKQMINSTRHFNKSNQIIMLDKLSIQQIIRMFRTRIKDWYIKPGKILSDKKFHLHFDFVLINLCCIIIDTMSQYYFDAARSTGDIFKKFLRKEFPEFRTKLDPTKLVTFYDGTRKYRKFRNIKPLKNHDYAWGFYKAFRNGIVHNGLVLPFGRHNRSDKNNQIISSSWGKFNQNIELKVNPQLLFKNVKKSFRKYIRQLRISKTLQKRFQNKLYRDFGWRSKHFVPYPPLN
;
A
#
# COMPACT_ATOMS: atom_id res chain seq x y z
N MET A 1 16.05 27.15 32.82
CA MET A 1 16.28 26.92 31.37
C MET A 1 15.65 25.61 30.85
N LEU A 2 15.91 24.45 31.47
CA LEU A 2 15.40 23.15 31.00
C LEU A 2 13.87 23.05 30.94
N ASP A 3 13.16 23.64 31.91
CA ASP A 3 11.69 23.63 31.94
C ASP A 3 11.05 24.57 30.91
N LEU A 4 11.74 25.65 30.55
CA LEU A 4 11.30 26.54 29.48
C LEU A 4 11.39 25.82 28.12
N PHE A 5 12.45 25.03 27.91
CA PHE A 5 12.65 24.22 26.71
C PHE A 5 11.61 23.10 26.60
N LYS A 6 11.31 22.38 27.70
CA LYS A 6 10.24 21.35 27.72
C LYS A 6 8.86 21.94 27.42
N LYS A 7 8.53 23.13 27.95
CA LYS A 7 7.29 23.85 27.64
C LYS A 7 7.22 24.29 26.17
N LEU A 8 8.32 24.76 25.61
CA LEU A 8 8.43 25.14 24.19
C LEU A 8 8.25 23.94 23.26
N VAL A 9 8.91 22.80 23.52
CA VAL A 9 8.76 21.58 22.71
C VAL A 9 7.32 21.04 22.76
N LYS A 10 6.67 21.04 23.92
CA LYS A 10 5.28 20.59 24.08
C LYS A 10 4.29 21.50 23.32
N LYS A 11 4.48 22.83 23.38
CA LYS A 11 3.71 23.79 22.57
C LYS A 11 3.95 23.62 21.07
N PHE A 12 5.20 23.42 20.65
CA PHE A 12 5.56 23.24 19.24
C PHE A 12 4.96 21.95 18.66
N HIS A 13 4.90 20.87 19.46
CA HIS A 13 4.30 19.60 19.04
C HIS A 13 2.77 19.68 18.95
N GLN A 14 2.10 20.32 19.93
CA GLN A 14 0.66 20.53 19.89
C GLN A 14 0.22 21.49 18.77
N PHE A 15 1.01 22.54 18.50
CA PHE A 15 0.73 23.51 17.45
C PHE A 15 0.87 22.89 16.06
N ASN A 16 1.95 22.14 15.81
CA ASN A 16 2.16 21.47 14.53
C ASN A 16 1.13 20.36 14.27
N ILE A 17 0.75 19.56 15.28
CA ILE A 17 -0.27 18.51 15.09
C ILE A 17 -1.63 19.14 14.80
N LYS A 18 -2.09 20.13 15.57
CA LYS A 18 -3.37 20.81 15.31
C LYS A 18 -3.37 21.57 13.97
N PHE A 19 -2.26 22.20 13.60
CA PHE A 19 -2.14 22.92 12.33
C PHE A 19 -2.14 21.97 11.13
N ILE A 20 -1.43 20.84 11.21
CA ILE A 20 -1.46 19.79 10.19
C ILE A 20 -2.86 19.21 10.08
N PHE A 21 -3.53 18.84 11.18
CA PHE A 21 -4.89 18.31 11.14
C PHE A 21 -5.92 19.32 10.61
N ARG A 22 -5.82 20.60 10.99
CA ARG A 22 -6.71 21.65 10.46
C ARG A 22 -6.47 21.93 8.98
N LYS A 23 -5.22 21.94 8.52
CA LYS A 23 -4.88 22.20 7.10
C LYS A 23 -5.20 21.00 6.21
N VAL A 24 -5.02 19.78 6.73
CA VAL A 24 -5.48 18.51 6.14
C VAL A 24 -7.01 18.56 6.03
N ASN A 25 -7.74 18.76 7.13
CA ASN A 25 -9.21 18.84 7.07
C ASN A 25 -9.70 19.96 6.12
N LYS A 26 -9.13 21.16 6.20
CA LYS A 26 -9.52 22.25 5.29
C LYS A 26 -9.23 21.94 3.82
N MET A 27 -8.11 21.28 3.50
CA MET A 27 -7.82 20.80 2.13
C MET A 27 -8.75 19.67 1.64
N PHE A 28 -9.40 18.93 2.55
CA PHE A 28 -10.28 17.82 2.18
C PHE A 28 -11.77 18.17 2.16
N PHE A 29 -12.18 19.32 2.72
CA PHE A 29 -13.59 19.62 2.99
C PHE A 29 -14.11 20.98 2.49
N ASP A 30 -13.34 21.77 1.73
CA ASP A 30 -13.76 23.12 1.27
C ASP A 30 -14.44 23.20 -0.13
N ASP A 31 -14.84 22.07 -0.75
CA ASP A 31 -15.70 22.11 -1.95
C ASP A 31 -17.17 21.86 -1.58
N LYS A 32 -17.91 22.95 -1.33
CA LYS A 32 -19.34 22.98 -1.00
C LYS A 32 -20.30 22.66 -2.16
N GLN A 33 -19.81 22.05 -3.26
CA GLN A 33 -20.67 21.54 -4.33
C GLN A 33 -20.33 20.07 -4.63
N MET A 34 -21.31 19.19 -4.38
CA MET A 34 -21.30 17.72 -4.56
C MET A 34 -20.62 16.84 -3.51
N ILE A 35 -20.52 17.25 -2.23
CA ILE A 35 -20.15 16.33 -1.15
C ILE A 35 -21.18 16.37 -0.02
N ASN A 36 -22.38 15.84 -0.30
CA ASN A 36 -23.16 15.10 0.70
C ASN A 36 -22.39 13.80 1.05
N SER A 37 -21.23 13.91 1.70
CA SER A 37 -20.47 12.75 2.20
C SER A 37 -21.04 12.22 3.51
N THR A 38 -22.34 11.92 3.53
CA THR A 38 -22.75 10.78 4.33
C THR A 38 -21.93 9.60 3.81
N ARG A 39 -21.27 8.87 4.70
CA ARG A 39 -20.52 7.64 4.37
C ARG A 39 -21.50 6.72 3.63
N HIS A 40 -21.51 6.77 2.29
CA HIS A 40 -22.56 6.19 1.45
C HIS A 40 -22.58 4.65 1.45
N PHE A 41 -21.94 3.98 2.41
CA PHE A 41 -21.79 2.53 2.50
C PHE A 41 -22.74 1.93 3.53
N ASN A 42 -24.05 2.14 3.35
CA ASN A 42 -25.05 1.19 3.85
C ASN A 42 -25.18 0.07 2.80
N LYS A 43 -24.90 -1.17 3.20
CA LYS A 43 -24.76 -2.35 2.33
C LYS A 43 -25.98 -2.58 1.42
N SER A 44 -27.19 -2.26 1.89
CA SER A 44 -28.44 -2.46 1.13
C SER A 44 -28.68 -1.41 0.03
N ASN A 45 -28.53 -0.12 0.33
CA ASN A 45 -28.79 0.95 -0.66
C ASN A 45 -27.72 1.02 -1.79
N GLN A 46 -26.52 0.49 -1.55
CA GLN A 46 -25.44 0.52 -2.53
C GLN A 46 -25.54 -0.51 -3.64
N ILE A 47 -26.00 -1.72 -3.30
CA ILE A 47 -26.13 -2.81 -4.27
C ILE A 47 -27.10 -2.38 -5.37
N ILE A 48 -28.24 -1.79 -4.97
CA ILE A 48 -29.28 -1.28 -5.88
C ILE A 48 -28.74 -0.18 -6.81
N MET A 49 -27.81 0.67 -6.35
CA MET A 49 -27.20 1.68 -7.21
C MET A 49 -26.17 1.09 -8.19
N LEU A 50 -25.33 0.14 -7.74
CA LEU A 50 -24.30 -0.44 -8.61
C LEU A 50 -24.91 -1.30 -9.73
N ASP A 51 -26.02 -1.98 -9.48
CA ASP A 51 -26.72 -2.82 -10.47
C ASP A 51 -27.27 -2.00 -11.66
N LYS A 52 -27.49 -0.68 -11.47
CA LYS A 52 -27.97 0.24 -12.51
C LYS A 52 -26.84 0.86 -13.35
N LEU A 53 -25.57 0.65 -12.98
CA LEU A 53 -24.44 1.28 -13.64
C LEU A 53 -23.78 0.35 -14.66
N SER A 54 -23.38 0.93 -15.79
CA SER A 54 -22.48 0.25 -16.72
C SER A 54 -21.13 -0.06 -16.07
N ILE A 55 -20.45 -1.11 -16.53
CA ILE A 55 -19.10 -1.46 -16.08
C ILE A 55 -18.13 -0.27 -16.21
N GLN A 56 -18.30 0.59 -17.23
CA GLN A 56 -17.45 1.77 -17.41
C GLN A 56 -17.66 2.83 -16.33
N GLN A 57 -18.91 3.06 -15.91
CA GLN A 57 -19.22 3.95 -14.77
C GLN A 57 -18.62 3.40 -13.48
N ILE A 58 -18.73 2.10 -13.24
CA ILE A 58 -18.16 1.44 -12.06
C ILE A 58 -16.62 1.54 -12.05
N ILE A 59 -15.95 1.27 -13.18
CA ILE A 59 -14.50 1.46 -13.32
C ILE A 59 -14.12 2.93 -13.07
N ARG A 60 -14.91 3.90 -13.57
CA ARG A 60 -14.69 5.32 -13.32
C ARG A 60 -14.81 5.66 -11.83
N MET A 61 -15.83 5.17 -11.15
CA MET A 61 -16.01 5.36 -9.69
C MET A 61 -14.85 4.75 -8.90
N PHE A 62 -14.46 3.51 -9.21
CA PHE A 62 -13.30 2.85 -8.59
C PHE A 62 -12.02 3.68 -8.81
N ARG A 63 -11.78 4.15 -10.04
CA ARG A 63 -10.64 5.02 -10.35
C ARG A 63 -10.65 6.30 -9.52
N THR A 64 -11.78 6.99 -9.47
CA THR A 64 -11.94 8.24 -8.73
C THR A 64 -11.68 8.02 -7.25
N ARG A 65 -12.25 6.98 -6.64
CA ARG A 65 -12.04 6.66 -5.23
C ARG A 65 -10.57 6.42 -4.89
N ILE A 66 -9.89 5.53 -5.63
CA ILE A 66 -8.45 5.27 -5.38
C ILE A 66 -7.62 6.54 -5.60
N LYS A 67 -7.97 7.33 -6.63
CA LYS A 67 -7.28 8.59 -6.91
C LYS A 67 -7.44 9.58 -5.75
N ASP A 68 -8.65 9.76 -5.25
CA ASP A 68 -8.96 10.79 -4.26
C ASP A 68 -8.49 10.40 -2.86
N TRP A 69 -8.63 9.13 -2.49
CA TRP A 69 -8.33 8.67 -1.14
C TRP A 69 -6.85 8.34 -0.92
N TYR A 70 -6.13 7.93 -1.96
CA TYR A 70 -4.75 7.46 -1.80
C TYR A 70 -3.75 8.22 -2.69
N ILE A 71 -4.06 8.41 -3.98
CA ILE A 71 -3.09 9.01 -4.91
C ILE A 71 -2.95 10.52 -4.73
N LYS A 72 -4.03 11.27 -4.52
CA LYS A 72 -3.99 12.72 -4.27
C LYS A 72 -3.24 13.02 -2.97
N PRO A 73 -3.58 12.41 -1.81
CA PRO A 73 -2.81 12.58 -0.58
C PRO A 73 -1.35 12.18 -0.76
N GLY A 74 -1.09 11.02 -1.37
CA GLY A 74 0.27 10.55 -1.62
C GLY A 74 1.08 11.50 -2.51
N LYS A 75 0.45 12.22 -3.46
CA LYS A 75 1.12 13.25 -4.27
C LYS A 75 1.54 14.44 -3.39
N ILE A 76 0.63 14.92 -2.53
CA ILE A 76 0.95 15.99 -1.59
C ILE A 76 2.13 15.59 -0.70
N LEU A 77 2.15 14.35 -0.21
CA LEU A 77 3.25 13.82 0.59
C LEU A 77 4.55 13.66 -0.20
N SER A 78 4.49 13.18 -1.45
CA SER A 78 5.67 12.98 -2.30
C SER A 78 6.34 14.29 -2.71
N ASP A 79 5.55 15.35 -2.88
CA ASP A 79 6.05 16.66 -3.32
C ASP A 79 6.76 17.42 -2.17
N LYS A 80 6.54 17.01 -0.92
CA LYS A 80 7.20 17.55 0.27
C LYS A 80 8.60 16.96 0.47
N LYS A 81 9.56 17.46 -0.33
CA LYS A 81 10.96 16.98 -0.37
C LYS A 81 11.70 16.98 0.97
N PHE A 82 11.32 17.81 1.94
CA PHE A 82 12.09 18.02 3.18
C PHE A 82 11.58 17.27 4.43
N HIS A 83 10.48 16.53 4.33
CA HIS A 83 9.90 15.84 5.49
C HIS A 83 10.12 14.32 5.39
N LEU A 84 11.18 13.82 6.03
CA LEU A 84 11.54 12.39 6.06
C LEU A 84 10.44 11.52 6.67
N HIS A 85 9.66 12.05 7.62
CA HIS A 85 8.59 11.31 8.30
C HIS A 85 7.44 10.88 7.38
N PHE A 86 7.29 11.51 6.21
CA PHE A 86 6.24 11.14 5.25
C PHE A 86 6.56 9.88 4.45
N ASP A 87 7.81 9.41 4.45
CA ASP A 87 8.20 8.19 3.74
C ASP A 87 7.45 6.97 4.23
N PHE A 88 7.28 6.86 5.55
CA PHE A 88 6.51 5.79 6.17
C PHE A 88 5.06 5.78 5.66
N VAL A 89 4.41 6.93 5.67
CA VAL A 89 3.02 7.09 5.22
C VAL A 89 2.92 6.82 3.72
N LEU A 90 3.89 7.28 2.93
CA LEU A 90 3.91 7.08 1.49
C LEU A 90 4.07 5.60 1.12
N ILE A 91 4.94 4.86 1.80
CA ILE A 91 5.05 3.40 1.64
C ILE A 91 3.74 2.72 2.06
N ASN A 92 3.11 3.13 3.16
CA ASN A 92 1.84 2.55 3.57
C ASN A 92 0.75 2.73 2.49
N LEU A 93 0.63 3.93 1.92
CA LEU A 93 -0.26 4.18 0.78
C LEU A 93 0.08 3.29 -0.42
N CYS A 94 1.36 3.10 -0.73
CA CYS A 94 1.79 2.17 -1.78
C CYS A 94 1.33 0.74 -1.49
N CYS A 95 1.56 0.24 -0.26
CA CYS A 95 1.14 -1.09 0.17
C CYS A 95 -0.37 -1.28 0.02
N ILE A 96 -1.19 -0.30 0.44
CA ILE A 96 -2.66 -0.36 0.33
C ILE A 96 -3.10 -0.42 -1.14
N ILE A 97 -2.54 0.41 -2.01
CA ILE A 97 -2.88 0.42 -3.43
C ILE A 97 -2.46 -0.90 -4.09
N ILE A 98 -1.27 -1.42 -3.78
CA ILE A 98 -0.78 -2.71 -4.29
C ILE A 98 -1.65 -3.87 -3.77
N ASP A 99 -2.00 -3.90 -2.49
CA ASP A 99 -2.88 -4.93 -1.90
C ASP A 99 -4.24 -4.91 -2.60
N THR A 100 -4.80 -3.71 -2.82
CA THR A 100 -6.07 -3.55 -3.53
C THR A 100 -5.96 -4.05 -4.97
N MET A 101 -4.98 -3.55 -5.74
CA MET A 101 -4.81 -3.96 -7.14
C MET A 101 -4.56 -5.46 -7.25
N SER A 102 -3.73 -6.05 -6.40
CA SER A 102 -3.41 -7.49 -6.44
C SER A 102 -4.65 -8.36 -6.28
N GLN A 103 -5.55 -8.00 -5.37
CA GLN A 103 -6.78 -8.74 -5.13
C GLN A 103 -7.73 -8.67 -6.32
N TYR A 104 -7.97 -7.48 -6.86
CA TYR A 104 -8.86 -7.33 -8.01
C TYR A 104 -8.26 -7.92 -9.30
N TYR A 105 -6.93 -7.81 -9.47
CA TYR A 105 -6.23 -8.34 -10.63
C TYR A 105 -6.31 -9.87 -10.73
N PHE A 106 -6.22 -10.55 -9.58
CA PHE A 106 -6.22 -12.00 -9.47
C PHE A 106 -7.56 -12.59 -9.03
N ASP A 107 -8.62 -11.79 -8.91
CA ASP A 107 -9.92 -12.25 -8.39
C ASP A 107 -9.80 -12.93 -7.01
N ALA A 108 -8.89 -12.46 -6.17
CA ALA A 108 -8.64 -13.07 -4.87
C ALA A 108 -9.70 -12.66 -3.85
N ALA A 109 -10.23 -13.59 -3.07
CA ALA A 109 -11.19 -13.28 -2.01
C ALA A 109 -10.57 -12.40 -0.90
N ARG A 110 -9.32 -12.68 -0.54
CA ARG A 110 -8.54 -11.97 0.49
C ARG A 110 -7.14 -11.64 0.00
N SER A 111 -6.51 -10.60 0.56
CA SER A 111 -5.08 -10.39 0.35
C SER A 111 -4.28 -11.45 1.11
N THR A 112 -3.63 -12.35 0.36
CA THR A 112 -2.60 -13.23 0.90
C THR A 112 -1.22 -12.69 0.53
N GLY A 113 -0.21 -13.07 1.31
CA GLY A 113 1.17 -12.71 0.98
C GLY A 113 1.59 -13.20 -0.41
N ASP A 114 1.12 -14.36 -0.85
CA ASP A 114 1.46 -14.90 -2.16
C ASP A 114 0.84 -14.09 -3.30
N ILE A 115 -0.42 -13.67 -3.16
CA ILE A 115 -1.10 -12.80 -4.12
C ILE A 115 -0.39 -11.44 -4.23
N PHE A 116 -0.03 -10.85 -3.09
CA PHE A 116 0.70 -9.59 -3.06
C PHE A 116 2.09 -9.71 -3.71
N LYS A 117 2.90 -10.70 -3.32
CA LYS A 117 4.23 -10.96 -3.89
C LYS A 117 4.14 -11.27 -5.39
N LYS A 118 3.15 -12.07 -5.81
CA LYS A 118 2.91 -12.39 -7.24
C LYS A 118 2.61 -11.13 -8.04
N PHE A 119 1.80 -10.21 -7.49
CA PHE A 119 1.52 -8.93 -8.13
C PHE A 119 2.78 -8.05 -8.22
N LEU A 120 3.54 -7.95 -7.14
CA LEU A 120 4.79 -7.18 -7.12
C LEU A 120 5.74 -7.62 -8.23
N ARG A 121 6.05 -8.92 -8.31
CA ARG A 121 6.93 -9.49 -9.34
C ARG A 121 6.40 -9.24 -10.76
N LYS A 122 5.09 -9.21 -10.93
CA LYS A 122 4.47 -8.99 -12.24
C LYS A 122 4.59 -7.54 -12.70
N GLU A 123 4.29 -6.60 -11.82
CA GLU A 123 4.19 -5.19 -12.18
C GLU A 123 5.48 -4.40 -11.99
N PHE A 124 6.42 -4.93 -11.19
CA PHE A 124 7.67 -4.28 -10.83
C PHE A 124 8.82 -5.31 -10.94
N PRO A 125 9.45 -5.43 -12.12
CA PRO A 125 10.46 -6.46 -12.40
C PRO A 125 11.61 -6.53 -11.40
N GLU A 126 12.05 -5.40 -10.84
CA GLU A 126 13.12 -5.31 -9.84
C GLU A 126 12.79 -6.08 -8.54
N PHE A 127 11.52 -6.37 -8.27
CA PHE A 127 11.14 -7.19 -7.13
C PHE A 127 11.39 -8.70 -7.33
N ARG A 128 11.82 -9.12 -8.53
CA ARG A 128 12.26 -10.51 -8.81
C ARG A 128 13.71 -10.76 -8.40
N THR A 129 14.47 -9.71 -8.13
CA THR A 129 15.88 -9.81 -7.71
C THR A 129 16.00 -10.66 -6.46
N LYS A 130 16.84 -11.69 -6.52
CA LYS A 130 17.07 -12.62 -5.41
C LYS A 130 17.87 -11.94 -4.31
N LEU A 131 17.53 -12.26 -3.06
CA LEU A 131 18.36 -11.89 -1.92
C LEU A 131 19.57 -12.81 -1.88
N ASP A 132 20.73 -12.28 -1.48
CA ASP A 132 21.93 -13.09 -1.27
C ASP A 132 21.67 -14.13 -0.16
N PRO A 133 21.66 -15.44 -0.49
CA PRO A 133 21.34 -16.50 0.47
C PRO A 133 22.45 -16.73 1.50
N THR A 134 23.64 -16.16 1.31
CA THR A 134 24.76 -16.24 2.26
C THR A 134 24.61 -15.24 3.41
N LYS A 135 23.81 -14.19 3.21
CA LYS A 135 23.60 -13.12 4.18
C LYS A 135 22.47 -13.46 5.16
N LEU A 136 22.39 -12.71 6.24
CA LEU A 136 21.36 -12.82 7.27
C LEU A 136 20.34 -11.69 7.12
N VAL A 137 19.07 -12.02 7.32
CA VAL A 137 18.01 -11.04 7.47
C VAL A 137 17.51 -11.07 8.91
N THR A 138 17.47 -9.92 9.56
CA THR A 138 16.96 -9.81 10.93
C THR A 138 15.45 -9.68 10.94
N PHE A 139 14.77 -10.67 11.50
CA PHE A 139 13.32 -10.68 11.70
C PHE A 139 12.94 -10.49 13.16
N TYR A 140 11.73 -9.99 13.34
CA TYR A 140 11.00 -10.15 14.57
C TYR A 140 10.23 -11.47 14.50
N ASP A 141 10.65 -12.49 15.26
CA ASP A 141 9.94 -13.75 15.34
C ASP A 141 8.86 -13.64 16.42
N GLY A 142 7.63 -13.44 15.98
CA GLY A 142 6.48 -13.25 16.84
C GLY A 142 5.80 -14.55 17.21
N THR A 143 6.42 -15.40 18.03
CA THR A 143 5.59 -16.17 18.97
C THR A 143 5.18 -15.20 20.06
N ARG A 144 3.87 -15.09 20.38
CA ARG A 144 3.30 -14.06 21.28
C ARG A 144 4.03 -13.95 22.64
N LYS A 145 4.77 -14.99 23.04
CA LYS A 145 5.43 -15.12 24.34
C LYS A 145 6.87 -14.57 24.38
N TYR A 146 7.60 -14.49 23.26
CA TYR A 146 9.00 -14.03 23.26
C TYR A 146 9.34 -13.18 22.05
N ARG A 147 9.41 -11.87 22.26
CA ARG A 147 9.78 -10.85 21.26
C ARG A 147 11.29 -10.83 21.05
N LYS A 148 11.87 -11.85 20.41
CA LYS A 148 13.31 -11.92 20.13
C LYS A 148 13.61 -11.65 18.65
N PHE A 149 14.63 -10.83 18.40
CA PHE A 149 15.18 -10.70 17.05
C PHE A 149 15.89 -12.00 16.69
N ARG A 150 15.59 -12.53 15.51
CA ARG A 150 16.28 -13.69 14.94
C ARG A 150 16.93 -13.30 13.63
N ASN A 151 18.20 -13.67 13.49
CA ASN A 151 18.89 -13.60 12.23
C ASN A 151 18.64 -14.90 11.47
N ILE A 152 18.03 -14.81 10.31
CA ILE A 152 17.66 -15.96 9.49
C ILE A 152 18.30 -15.78 8.11
N LYS A 153 18.94 -16.82 7.58
CA LYS A 153 19.39 -16.82 6.19
C LYS A 153 18.18 -16.80 5.26
N PRO A 154 18.11 -15.92 4.24
CA PRO A 154 17.12 -16.04 3.19
C PRO A 154 17.14 -17.44 2.59
N LEU A 155 15.96 -18.01 2.32
CA LEU A 155 15.88 -19.20 1.50
C LEU A 155 16.33 -18.86 0.07
N LYS A 156 16.87 -19.85 -0.66
CA LYS A 156 17.34 -19.68 -2.05
C LYS A 156 16.30 -19.05 -2.98
N ASN A 157 15.01 -19.20 -2.68
CA ASN A 157 13.92 -18.66 -3.47
C ASN A 157 13.43 -17.26 -3.03
N HIS A 158 13.93 -16.72 -1.92
CA HIS A 158 13.55 -15.39 -1.44
C HIS A 158 14.12 -14.28 -2.33
N ASP A 159 13.26 -13.33 -2.65
CA ASP A 159 13.54 -12.18 -3.49
C ASP A 159 13.09 -10.89 -2.81
N TYR A 160 13.32 -9.78 -3.49
CA TYR A 160 12.91 -8.45 -3.05
C TYR A 160 11.39 -8.37 -2.81
N ALA A 161 10.55 -9.07 -3.57
CA ALA A 161 9.11 -9.13 -3.31
C ALA A 161 8.80 -9.75 -1.93
N TRP A 162 9.46 -10.86 -1.61
CA TRP A 162 9.34 -11.51 -0.31
C TRP A 162 9.82 -10.59 0.81
N GLY A 163 11.01 -9.99 0.65
CA GLY A 163 11.57 -9.10 1.65
C GLY A 163 10.71 -7.85 1.86
N PHE A 164 10.20 -7.25 0.79
CA PHE A 164 9.33 -6.08 0.88
C PHE A 164 8.00 -6.40 1.58
N TYR A 165 7.38 -7.53 1.23
CA TYR A 165 6.15 -7.98 1.88
C TYR A 165 6.36 -8.17 3.38
N LYS A 166 7.48 -8.78 3.78
CA LYS A 166 7.80 -9.01 5.19
C LYS A 166 8.16 -7.70 5.92
N ALA A 167 9.10 -6.91 5.41
CA ALA A 167 9.63 -5.72 6.09
C ALA A 167 8.65 -4.56 6.16
N PHE A 168 8.00 -4.27 5.03
CA PHE A 168 7.19 -3.07 4.88
C PHE A 168 5.73 -3.41 5.02
N ARG A 169 5.15 -4.26 4.16
CA ARG A 169 3.71 -4.54 4.21
C ARG A 169 3.30 -5.14 5.57
N ASN A 170 3.88 -6.27 5.97
CA ASN A 170 3.53 -6.91 7.24
C ASN A 170 4.03 -6.12 8.45
N GLY A 171 5.21 -5.51 8.37
CA GLY A 171 5.69 -4.59 9.39
C GLY A 171 4.66 -3.49 9.68
N ILE A 172 4.24 -2.77 8.64
CA ILE A 172 3.34 -1.62 8.77
C ILE A 172 1.95 -2.08 9.23
N VAL A 173 1.37 -3.09 8.57
CA VAL A 173 -0.02 -3.53 8.83
C VAL A 173 -0.17 -4.18 10.21
N HIS A 174 0.81 -4.98 10.64
CA HIS A 174 0.67 -5.76 11.88
C HIS A 174 1.43 -5.17 13.07
N ASN A 175 2.45 -4.34 12.85
CA ASN A 175 3.30 -3.81 13.91
C ASN A 175 3.38 -2.28 13.92
N GLY A 176 2.78 -1.59 12.93
CA GLY A 176 2.86 -0.13 12.83
C GLY A 176 4.27 0.42 12.58
N LEU A 177 5.20 -0.41 12.07
CA LEU A 177 6.61 -0.03 11.88
C LEU A 177 7.24 -0.72 10.67
N VAL A 178 8.38 -0.22 10.19
CA VAL A 178 9.21 -0.94 9.21
C VAL A 178 10.13 -1.89 9.97
N LEU A 179 10.09 -3.19 9.65
CA LEU A 179 10.90 -4.18 10.37
C LEU A 179 12.42 -3.90 10.18
N PRO A 180 13.30 -4.43 11.06
CA PRO A 180 14.72 -4.06 11.09
C PRO A 180 15.49 -4.23 9.79
N PHE A 181 15.08 -5.13 8.90
CA PHE A 181 15.74 -5.34 7.61
C PHE A 181 15.18 -4.46 6.47
N GLY A 182 14.25 -3.55 6.76
CA GLY A 182 13.75 -2.54 5.81
C GLY A 182 14.24 -1.14 6.18
N ARG A 183 14.54 -0.33 5.15
CA ARG A 183 14.91 1.09 5.27
C ARG A 183 14.29 1.93 4.17
N HIS A 184 14.06 3.20 4.46
CA HIS A 184 13.76 4.19 3.43
C HIS A 184 15.08 4.69 2.82
N ASN A 185 15.11 4.92 1.51
CA ASN A 185 16.26 5.44 0.81
C ASN A 185 15.85 6.42 -0.29
N ARG A 186 16.08 7.72 -0.07
CA ARG A 186 15.81 8.75 -1.09
C ARG A 186 17.02 9.05 -1.99
N SER A 187 18.22 8.61 -1.62
CA SER A 187 19.43 9.00 -2.35
C SER A 187 19.54 8.30 -3.69
N ASP A 188 19.06 7.05 -3.78
CA ASP A 188 19.01 6.32 -5.04
C ASP A 188 17.83 6.80 -5.88
N LYS A 189 18.12 7.61 -6.90
CA LYS A 189 17.12 8.17 -7.81
C LYS A 189 16.70 7.23 -8.93
N ASN A 190 17.44 6.13 -9.14
CA ASN A 190 17.29 5.26 -10.30
C ASN A 190 16.59 3.95 -9.94
N ASN A 191 16.80 3.45 -8.72
CA ASN A 191 16.22 2.20 -8.26
C ASN A 191 15.16 2.44 -7.18
N GLN A 192 13.98 1.85 -7.36
CA GLN A 192 12.92 1.95 -6.34
C GLN A 192 13.19 1.07 -5.13
N ILE A 193 14.02 0.03 -5.31
CA ILE A 193 14.42 -0.90 -4.26
C ILE A 193 15.82 -1.43 -4.57
N ILE A 194 16.67 -1.46 -3.55
CA ILE A 194 18.00 -2.09 -3.59
C ILE A 194 18.22 -2.88 -2.31
N SER A 195 19.21 -3.76 -2.31
CA SER A 195 19.75 -4.35 -1.10
C SER A 195 21.15 -3.83 -0.81
N SER A 196 21.50 -3.72 0.47
CA SER A 196 22.90 -3.48 0.89
C SER A 196 23.26 -4.40 2.04
N SER A 197 24.55 -4.72 2.16
CA SER A 197 25.06 -5.49 3.30
C SER A 197 25.43 -4.58 4.47
N TRP A 198 25.31 -5.08 5.70
CA TRP A 198 25.67 -4.34 6.91
C TRP A 198 26.08 -5.26 8.08
N GLY A 199 26.60 -4.65 9.16
CA GLY A 199 27.05 -5.34 10.37
C GLY A 199 28.49 -5.85 10.28
N LYS A 200 28.95 -6.53 11.34
CA LYS A 200 30.30 -7.13 11.37
C LYS A 200 30.46 -8.07 10.17
N PHE A 201 31.56 -7.94 9.44
CA PHE A 201 31.86 -8.74 8.25
C PHE A 201 30.80 -8.69 7.12
N ASN A 202 29.96 -7.65 7.07
CA ASN A 202 28.90 -7.52 6.05
C ASN A 202 27.97 -8.74 5.99
N GLN A 203 27.71 -9.37 7.12
CA GLN A 203 26.96 -10.63 7.18
C GLN A 203 25.45 -10.44 7.09
N ASN A 204 24.91 -9.24 7.30
CA ASN A 204 23.48 -8.98 7.21
C ASN A 204 23.12 -8.27 5.91
N ILE A 205 21.88 -8.42 5.45
CA ILE A 205 21.30 -7.70 4.32
C ILE A 205 20.14 -6.82 4.80
N GLU A 206 20.04 -5.63 4.23
CA GLU A 206 18.90 -4.72 4.39
C GLU A 206 18.31 -4.36 3.03
N LEU A 207 16.99 -4.19 2.97
CA LEU A 207 16.28 -3.70 1.81
C LEU A 207 15.97 -2.21 1.97
N LYS A 208 16.45 -1.43 1.02
CA LYS A 208 16.29 0.01 0.94
C LYS A 208 15.28 0.34 -0.14
N VAL A 209 14.16 0.94 0.22
CA VAL A 209 13.09 1.35 -0.70
C VAL A 209 13.12 2.86 -0.89
N ASN A 210 13.08 3.33 -2.13
CA ASN A 210 12.79 4.72 -2.45
C ASN A 210 11.28 4.95 -2.47
N PRO A 211 10.69 5.62 -1.46
CA PRO A 211 9.25 5.77 -1.34
C PRO A 211 8.64 6.60 -2.47
N GLN A 212 9.34 7.64 -2.94
CA GLN A 212 8.88 8.53 -3.99
C GLN A 212 8.86 7.81 -5.34
N LEU A 213 9.93 7.06 -5.66
CA LEU A 213 10.02 6.30 -6.89
C LEU A 213 9.03 5.13 -6.90
N LEU A 214 8.90 4.41 -5.79
CA LEU A 214 7.89 3.38 -5.62
C LEU A 214 6.48 3.96 -5.83
N PHE A 215 6.16 5.09 -5.19
CA PHE A 215 4.84 5.72 -5.35
C PHE A 215 4.58 6.17 -6.79
N LYS A 216 5.57 6.76 -7.46
CA LYS A 216 5.51 7.10 -8.89
C LYS A 216 5.19 5.87 -9.74
N ASN A 217 5.86 4.74 -9.46
CA ASN A 217 5.66 3.50 -10.21
C ASN A 217 4.33 2.82 -9.89
N VAL A 218 3.87 2.84 -8.64
CA VAL A 218 2.54 2.36 -8.24
C VAL A 218 1.44 3.16 -8.95
N LYS A 219 1.57 4.49 -9.05
CA LYS A 219 0.63 5.32 -9.83
C LYS A 219 0.61 4.94 -11.31
N LYS A 220 1.76 4.65 -11.90
CA LYS A 220 1.86 4.18 -13.29
C LYS A 220 1.17 2.82 -13.45
N SER A 221 1.46 1.86 -12.58
CA SER A 221 0.83 0.53 -12.59
C SER A 221 -0.69 0.63 -12.40
N PHE A 222 -1.17 1.50 -11.50
CA PHE A 222 -2.60 1.74 -11.34
C PHE A 222 -3.28 2.30 -12.60
N ARG A 223 -2.66 3.29 -13.27
CA ARG A 223 -3.18 3.81 -14.54
C ARG A 223 -3.22 2.74 -15.62
N LYS A 224 -2.17 1.93 -15.72
CA LYS A 224 -2.10 0.77 -16.62
C LYS A 224 -3.22 -0.23 -16.33
N TYR A 225 -3.43 -0.57 -15.06
CA TYR A 225 -4.51 -1.45 -14.61
C TYR A 225 -5.89 -0.93 -15.02
N ILE A 226 -6.18 0.36 -14.78
CA ILE A 226 -7.45 0.97 -15.20
C ILE A 226 -7.64 0.92 -16.72
N ARG A 227 -6.58 1.16 -17.50
CA ARG A 227 -6.64 1.03 -18.96
C ARG A 227 -6.95 -0.42 -19.37
N GLN A 228 -6.25 -1.38 -18.78
CA GLN A 228 -6.48 -2.81 -19.03
C GLN A 228 -7.91 -3.24 -18.66
N LEU A 229 -8.45 -2.72 -17.55
CA LEU A 229 -9.83 -2.99 -17.15
C LEU A 229 -10.85 -2.52 -18.18
N ARG A 230 -10.57 -1.49 -18.98
CA ARG A 230 -11.52 -1.00 -19.98
C ARG A 230 -11.60 -1.87 -21.23
N ILE A 231 -10.52 -2.59 -21.54
CA ILE A 231 -10.36 -3.34 -22.79
C ILE A 231 -10.44 -4.86 -22.58
N SER A 232 -9.97 -5.38 -21.44
CA SER A 232 -9.87 -6.82 -21.20
C SER A 232 -11.14 -7.36 -20.54
N LYS A 233 -11.94 -8.14 -21.28
CA LYS A 233 -13.13 -8.82 -20.74
C LYS A 233 -12.81 -9.76 -19.58
N THR A 234 -11.70 -10.49 -19.66
CA THR A 234 -11.23 -11.35 -18.56
C THR A 234 -10.94 -10.54 -17.29
N LEU A 235 -10.24 -9.41 -17.41
CA LEU A 235 -9.93 -8.57 -16.26
C LEU A 235 -11.18 -7.87 -15.71
N GLN A 236 -12.12 -7.47 -16.58
CA GLN A 236 -13.45 -6.99 -16.17
C GLN A 236 -14.15 -8.03 -15.32
N LYS A 237 -14.28 -9.28 -15.80
CA LYS A 237 -14.93 -10.36 -15.04
C LYS A 237 -14.32 -10.53 -13.64
N ARG A 238 -12.98 -10.59 -13.54
CA ARG A 238 -12.29 -10.67 -12.23
C ARG A 238 -12.57 -9.47 -11.32
N PHE A 239 -12.56 -8.27 -11.90
CA PHE A 239 -12.90 -7.06 -11.16
C PHE A 239 -14.35 -7.07 -10.66
N GLN A 240 -15.29 -7.51 -11.49
CA GLN A 240 -16.71 -7.60 -11.13
C GLN A 240 -16.93 -8.62 -10.01
N ASN A 241 -16.33 -9.81 -10.14
CA ASN A 241 -16.38 -10.85 -9.13
C ASN A 241 -15.84 -10.38 -7.77
N LYS A 242 -14.70 -9.70 -7.77
CA LYS A 242 -14.13 -9.14 -6.54
C LYS A 242 -15.00 -8.04 -5.95
N LEU A 243 -15.51 -7.13 -6.78
CA LEU A 243 -16.41 -6.07 -6.33
C LEU A 243 -17.70 -6.66 -5.75
N TYR A 244 -18.23 -7.74 -6.34
CA TYR A 244 -19.37 -8.48 -5.81
C TYR A 244 -19.08 -9.05 -4.42
N ARG A 245 -17.92 -9.70 -4.22
CA ARG A 245 -17.57 -10.23 -2.90
C ARG A 245 -17.40 -9.13 -1.85
N ASP A 246 -16.87 -7.98 -2.24
CA ASP A 246 -16.63 -6.87 -1.32
C ASP A 246 -17.90 -6.09 -0.96
N PHE A 247 -18.83 -5.94 -1.91
CA PHE A 247 -19.96 -5.00 -1.78
C PHE A 247 -21.33 -5.60 -2.09
N GLY A 248 -21.41 -6.86 -2.52
CA GLY A 248 -22.67 -7.55 -2.86
C GLY A 248 -23.28 -7.21 -4.23
N TRP A 249 -22.54 -6.55 -5.14
CA TRP A 249 -23.01 -6.12 -6.46
C TRP A 249 -23.41 -7.24 -7.47
N ARG A 250 -24.70 -7.35 -7.82
CA ARG A 250 -25.22 -8.40 -8.72
C ARG A 250 -25.46 -7.86 -10.13
N SER A 251 -24.51 -8.09 -11.04
CA SER A 251 -24.80 -7.92 -12.46
C SER A 251 -25.96 -8.84 -12.88
N LYS A 252 -26.95 -8.35 -13.64
CA LYS A 252 -28.11 -9.13 -14.15
C LYS A 252 -27.73 -10.43 -14.89
N HIS A 253 -26.49 -10.56 -15.36
CA HIS A 253 -25.97 -11.75 -16.07
C HIS A 253 -24.95 -12.55 -15.26
N PHE A 254 -24.85 -12.33 -13.94
CA PHE A 254 -23.86 -13.01 -13.11
C PHE A 254 -24.45 -14.27 -12.48
N VAL A 255 -23.92 -15.44 -12.87
CA VAL A 255 -24.12 -16.70 -12.16
C VAL A 255 -23.07 -16.77 -11.04
N PRO A 256 -23.46 -16.84 -9.75
CA PRO A 256 -22.49 -16.93 -8.67
C PRO A 256 -21.63 -18.19 -8.84
N TYR A 257 -20.32 -18.03 -8.70
CA TYR A 257 -19.46 -19.20 -8.51
C TYR A 257 -19.81 -19.83 -7.15
N PRO A 258 -19.88 -21.16 -7.05
CA PRO A 258 -20.02 -21.82 -5.77
C PRO A 258 -18.90 -21.36 -4.83
N PRO A 259 -19.16 -21.29 -3.52
CA PRO A 259 -18.13 -20.96 -2.54
C PRO A 259 -16.92 -21.87 -2.75
N LEU A 260 -15.73 -21.28 -2.75
CA LEU A 260 -14.48 -22.05 -2.72
C LEU A 260 -14.39 -22.70 -1.35
N ASN A 261 -14.53 -24.04 -1.31
CA ASN A 261 -14.29 -24.86 -0.12
C ASN A 261 -12.85 -24.72 0.38
#